data_AF-A0A369KNB7-F1
#
_entry.id   AF-A0A369KNB7-F1
#
_cell.length_a   1.000
_cell.length_b   1.000
_cell.length_c   1.000
_cell.angle_alpha   90.00
_cell.angle_beta   90.00
_cell.angle_gamma   90.00
#
_symmetry.space_group_name_H-M   'P 1'
#
loop_
_entity.id
_entity.type
_entity.pdbx_description
1 polymer ?
#
loop_
_entity_poly.entity_id
_entity_poly.type
_entity_poly.pdbx_seq_one_letter_code
_entity_poly.pdbx_strand_id
1 'polypeptide(L)'
;MRTIQIDEVIKKLEQVLEKQLTREEVAEWAYERMADLEWMEEKEGRPLTKEELAVFRCLTTVYGMDLQNSPDEYFHVDDDFRDWIKAFQEVGRSFKSKE
;
A
#
# COMPACT_ATOMS: atom_id res chain seq x y z
N MET A 1 -17.65 3.81 1.18
CA MET A 1 -16.43 3.06 0.79
C MET A 1 -15.96 2.27 1.99
N ARG A 2 -15.30 1.14 1.75
CA ARG A 2 -14.66 0.36 2.82
C ARG A 2 -13.30 1.00 3.10
N THR A 3 -13.03 1.34 4.35
CA THR A 3 -11.71 1.84 4.76
C THR A 3 -10.69 0.72 4.60
N ILE A 4 -9.64 0.95 3.79
CA ILE A 4 -8.53 0.00 3.69
C ILE A 4 -7.72 0.01 4.97
N GLN A 5 -7.14 -1.16 5.27
CA GLN A 5 -6.30 -1.39 6.42
C GLN A 5 -4.90 -1.80 5.97
N ILE A 6 -3.90 -1.55 6.81
CA ILE A 6 -2.50 -1.90 6.53
C ILE A 6 -2.34 -3.41 6.25
N ASP A 7 -3.08 -4.26 6.96
CA ASP A 7 -3.07 -5.71 6.75
C ASP A 7 -3.49 -6.09 5.31
N GLU A 8 -4.36 -5.31 4.68
CA GLU A 8 -4.77 -5.53 3.28
C GLU A 8 -3.66 -5.16 2.29
N VAL A 9 -2.91 -4.08 2.58
CA VAL A 9 -1.73 -3.66 1.80
C VAL A 9 -0.62 -4.72 1.89
N ILE A 10 -0.37 -5.25 3.09
CA ILE A 10 0.60 -6.34 3.31
C ILE A 10 0.19 -7.58 2.50
N LYS A 11 -1.09 -7.97 2.55
CA LYS A 11 -1.58 -9.11 1.79
C LYS A 11 -1.34 -8.96 0.29
N LYS A 12 -1.47 -7.75 -0.27
CA LYS A 12 -1.17 -7.51 -1.68
C LYS A 12 0.30 -7.75 -2.02
N LEU A 13 1.23 -7.30 -1.15
CA LEU A 13 2.66 -7.60 -1.32
C LEU A 13 2.96 -9.10 -1.25
N GLU A 14 2.34 -9.82 -0.32
CA GLU A 14 2.47 -11.28 -0.21
C GLU A 14 1.96 -11.98 -1.48
N GLN A 15 0.84 -11.54 -2.04
CA GLN A 15 0.30 -12.10 -3.29
C GLN A 15 1.23 -11.89 -4.49
N VAL A 16 1.97 -10.78 -4.55
CA VAL A 16 3.00 -10.56 -5.59
C VAL A 16 4.19 -11.51 -5.39
N LEU A 17 4.69 -11.65 -4.15
CA LEU A 17 5.77 -12.58 -3.83
C LEU A 17 5.40 -14.04 -4.13
N GLU A 18 4.13 -14.40 -3.95
CA GLU A 18 3.57 -15.71 -4.28
C GLU A 18 3.19 -15.87 -5.76
N LYS A 19 3.43 -14.86 -6.60
CA LYS A 19 3.10 -14.83 -8.03
C LYS A 19 1.61 -15.04 -8.33
N GLN A 20 0.74 -14.69 -7.37
CA GLN A 20 -0.71 -14.73 -7.53
C GLN A 20 -1.25 -13.46 -8.20
N LEU A 21 -0.56 -12.34 -8.03
CA LEU A 21 -0.84 -11.07 -8.68
C LEU A 21 0.44 -10.53 -9.32
N THR A 22 0.30 -9.78 -10.40
CA THR A 22 1.41 -9.03 -10.98
C THR A 22 1.66 -7.72 -10.22
N ARG A 23 2.81 -7.11 -10.48
CA ARG A 23 3.17 -5.80 -9.91
C ARG A 23 2.24 -4.71 -10.43
N GLU A 24 1.93 -4.74 -11.71
CA GLU A 24 1.02 -3.83 -12.40
C GLU A 24 -0.37 -3.89 -11.76
N GLU A 25 -0.92 -5.09 -11.56
CA GLU A 25 -2.26 -5.27 -10.96
C GLU A 25 -2.33 -4.68 -9.54
N VAL A 26 -1.25 -4.83 -8.76
CA VAL A 26 -1.19 -4.31 -7.40
C VAL A 26 -0.91 -2.81 -7.38
N ALA A 27 -0.12 -2.28 -8.30
CA ALA A 27 0.11 -0.85 -8.45
C ALA A 27 -1.18 -0.13 -8.88
N GLU A 28 -1.90 -0.66 -9.88
CA GLU A 28 -3.21 -0.12 -10.30
C GLU A 28 -4.20 -0.14 -9.13
N TRP A 29 -4.30 -1.27 -8.42
CA TRP A 29 -5.11 -1.35 -7.20
C TRP A 29 -4.69 -0.30 -6.17
N ALA A 30 -3.39 -0.08 -5.93
CA ALA A 30 -2.93 0.89 -4.95
C ALA A 30 -3.33 2.32 -5.34
N TYR A 31 -3.23 2.65 -6.63
CA TYR A 31 -3.67 3.94 -7.16
C TYR A 31 -5.16 4.19 -6.94
N GLU A 32 -6.02 3.20 -7.25
CA GLU A 32 -7.46 3.34 -6.99
C GLU A 32 -7.77 3.62 -5.53
N ARG A 33 -7.05 2.97 -4.62
CA ARG A 33 -7.26 3.10 -3.18
C ARG A 33 -6.72 4.41 -2.61
N MET A 34 -5.65 4.94 -3.20
CA MET A 34 -5.18 6.31 -2.92
C MET A 34 -6.23 7.33 -3.35
N ALA A 35 -6.75 7.21 -4.57
CA ALA A 35 -7.82 8.07 -5.06
C ALA A 35 -9.04 8.01 -4.12
N ASP A 36 -9.46 6.81 -3.71
CA ASP A 36 -10.56 6.63 -2.75
C ASP A 36 -10.33 7.42 -1.43
N LEU A 37 -9.10 7.46 -0.91
CA LEU A 37 -8.78 8.23 0.30
C LEU A 37 -8.83 9.74 0.05
N GLU A 38 -8.35 10.22 -1.10
CA GLU A 38 -8.44 11.63 -1.50
C GLU A 38 -9.90 12.08 -1.65
N TRP A 39 -10.73 11.27 -2.32
CA TRP A 39 -12.17 11.52 -2.45
C TRP A 39 -12.89 11.59 -1.10
N MET A 40 -12.42 10.82 -0.11
CA MET A 40 -12.99 10.82 1.23
C MET A 40 -12.69 12.13 1.97
N GLU A 41 -11.48 12.69 1.86
CA GLU A 41 -11.17 14.01 2.44
C GLU A 41 -12.09 15.10 1.89
N GLU A 42 -12.30 15.12 0.57
CA GLU A 42 -13.17 16.08 -0.09
C GLU A 42 -14.63 15.91 0.35
N LYS A 43 -15.12 14.66 0.32
CA LYS A 43 -16.53 14.35 0.63
C LYS A 43 -16.88 14.57 2.09
N GLU A 44 -16.00 14.20 3.01
CA GLU A 44 -16.24 14.34 4.45
C GLU A 44 -15.84 15.73 4.98
N GLY A 45 -15.16 16.54 4.17
CA GLY A 45 -14.73 17.89 4.54
C GLY A 45 -13.77 17.89 5.73
N ARG A 46 -13.02 16.80 5.92
CA ARG A 46 -12.04 16.62 7.00
C ARG A 46 -10.73 16.06 6.44
N PRO A 47 -9.59 16.34 7.08
CA PRO A 47 -8.36 15.67 6.73
C PRO A 47 -8.42 14.17 7.05
N LEU A 48 -7.55 13.39 6.41
CA LEU A 48 -7.28 12.00 6.80
C LEU A 48 -6.84 11.92 8.28
N THR A 49 -7.35 10.92 8.98
CA THR A 49 -6.84 10.53 10.30
C THR A 49 -5.39 10.06 10.19
N LYS A 50 -4.70 9.96 11.34
CA LYS A 50 -3.31 9.46 11.38
C LYS A 50 -3.19 8.04 10.81
N GLU A 51 -4.20 7.21 11.01
CA GLU A 51 -4.23 5.84 10.50
C GLU A 51 -4.48 5.80 9.00
N GLU A 52 -5.47 6.54 8.50
CA GLU A 52 -5.73 6.67 7.06
C GLU A 52 -4.52 7.24 6.31
N LEU A 53 -3.84 8.24 6.88
CA LEU A 53 -2.61 8.80 6.32
C LEU A 53 -1.46 7.78 6.31
N ALA A 54 -1.38 6.91 7.33
CA ALA A 54 -0.39 5.83 7.36
C ALA A 54 -0.66 4.79 6.27
N VAL A 55 -1.93 4.42 6.06
CA VAL A 55 -2.37 3.57 4.95
C VAL A 55 -2.02 4.21 3.61
N PHE A 56 -2.34 5.51 3.43
CA PHE A 56 -2.02 6.25 2.20
C PHE A 56 -0.53 6.19 1.87
N ARG A 57 0.35 6.35 2.86
CA ARG A 57 1.80 6.25 2.67
C ARG A 57 2.23 4.83 2.27
N CYS A 58 1.65 3.80 2.89
CA CYS A 58 1.93 2.41 2.49
C CYS A 58 1.49 2.14 1.04
N LEU A 59 0.30 2.62 0.66
CA LEU A 59 -0.20 2.53 -0.72
C LEU A 59 0.71 3.27 -1.70
N THR A 60 1.21 4.45 -1.34
CA THR A 60 2.15 5.22 -2.17
C THR A 60 3.43 4.44 -2.45
N THR A 61 3.97 3.74 -1.43
CA THR A 61 5.13 2.85 -1.62
C THR A 61 4.79 1.67 -2.54
N VAL A 62 3.65 1.02 -2.32
CA VAL A 62 3.21 -0.12 -3.14
C VAL A 62 2.95 0.29 -4.59
N TYR A 63 2.39 1.48 -4.84
CA TYR A 63 2.20 2.00 -6.18
C TYR A 63 3.52 2.09 -6.96
N GLY A 64 4.63 2.41 -6.28
CA GLY A 64 5.97 2.45 -6.88
C GLY A 64 6.54 1.09 -7.30
N MET A 65 5.91 -0.03 -6.96
CA MET A 65 6.46 -1.37 -7.24
C MET A 65 6.54 -1.71 -8.74
N ASP A 66 5.70 -1.06 -9.54
CA ASP A 66 5.66 -1.23 -10.99
C ASP A 66 6.67 -0.32 -11.72
N LEU A 67 7.49 0.43 -10.99
CA LEU A 67 8.54 1.23 -11.59
C LEU A 67 9.59 0.33 -12.24
N GLN A 68 9.85 0.57 -13.53
CA GLN A 68 10.80 -0.18 -14.35
C GLN A 68 12.08 0.62 -14.61
N ASN A 69 13.23 -0.05 -14.54
CA ASN A 69 14.52 0.45 -15.02
C ASN A 69 14.65 0.29 -16.54
N SER A 70 14.14 -0.82 -17.06
CA SER A 70 14.08 -1.18 -18.47
C SER A 70 12.83 -2.06 -18.71
N PRO A 71 12.45 -2.34 -19.97
CA PRO A 71 11.27 -3.17 -20.26
C PRO A 71 11.27 -4.58 -19.65
N ASP A 72 12.42 -5.07 -19.22
CA ASP A 72 12.66 -6.41 -18.67
C ASP A 72 13.16 -6.39 -17.21
N GLU A 73 13.32 -5.21 -16.60
CA GLU A 73 13.87 -5.07 -15.25
C GLU A 73 13.09 -4.04 -14.44
N TYR A 74 12.54 -4.48 -13.31
CA TYR A 74 11.96 -3.57 -12.34
C TYR A 74 13.01 -2.90 -11.46
N PHE A 75 12.72 -1.67 -11.03
CA PHE A 75 13.55 -0.93 -10.09
C PHE A 75 13.63 -1.60 -8.71
N HIS A 76 12.48 -2.08 -8.20
CA HIS A 76 12.41 -2.80 -6.93
C HIS A 76 12.56 -4.31 -7.13
N VAL A 77 13.11 -5.01 -6.15
CA VAL A 77 13.27 -6.47 -6.13
C VAL A 77 12.43 -7.12 -5.00
N ASP A 78 12.29 -8.44 -5.00
CA ASP A 78 11.49 -9.15 -3.99
C ASP A 78 11.94 -8.88 -2.54
N ASP A 79 13.23 -8.63 -2.32
CA ASP A 79 13.74 -8.29 -0.98
C ASP A 79 13.23 -6.93 -0.50
N ASP A 80 13.05 -5.94 -1.40
CA ASP A 80 12.41 -4.66 -1.04
C ASP A 80 11.00 -4.90 -0.52
N PHE A 81 10.25 -5.81 -1.17
CA PHE A 81 8.87 -6.12 -0.77
C PHE A 81 8.83 -6.78 0.61
N ARG A 82 9.78 -7.67 0.91
CA ARG A 82 9.91 -8.28 2.24
C ARG A 82 10.22 -7.24 3.31
N ASP A 83 11.05 -6.25 2.98
CA ASP A 83 11.37 -5.16 3.90
C ASP A 83 10.20 -4.19 4.09
N TRP A 84 9.43 -3.91 3.04
CA TRP A 84 8.18 -3.14 3.15
C TRP A 84 7.15 -3.86 4.01
N ILE A 85 6.97 -5.18 3.85
CA ILE A 85 6.07 -5.97 4.70
C ILE A 85 6.45 -5.81 6.18
N LYS A 86 7.73 -5.94 6.54
CA LYS A 86 8.19 -5.75 7.93
C LYS A 86 7.88 -4.33 8.43
N ALA A 87 8.19 -3.32 7.63
CA ALA A 87 7.93 -1.93 7.98
C ALA A 87 6.42 -1.68 8.17
N PHE A 88 5.58 -2.19 7.28
CA PHE A 88 4.12 -2.02 7.36
C PHE A 88 3.54 -2.75 8.57
N GLN A 89 4.06 -3.92 8.93
CA GLN A 89 3.67 -4.61 10.16
C GLN A 89 4.02 -3.77 11.41
N GLU A 90 5.16 -3.09 11.44
CA GLU A 90 5.51 -2.16 12.52
C GLU A 90 4.53 -0.98 12.60
N VAL A 91 4.19 -0.39 11.46
CA VAL A 91 3.19 0.68 11.37
C VAL A 91 1.85 0.17 11.91
N GLY A 92 1.36 -0.98 11.45
CA GLY A 92 0.11 -1.58 11.91
C GLY A 92 0.09 -1.85 13.42
N ARG A 93 1.19 -2.37 13.98
CA ARG A 93 1.33 -2.57 15.44
C ARG A 93 1.24 -1.26 16.23
N SER A 94 1.74 -0.15 15.68
CA SER A 94 1.71 1.16 16.34
C SER A 94 0.30 1.74 16.52
N PHE A 95 -0.67 1.24 15.76
CA PHE A 95 -2.09 1.61 15.86
C PHE A 95 -2.88 0.61 16.70
N LYS A 96 -2.57 -0.70 16.61
CA LYS A 96 -3.20 -1.76 17.43
C LYS A 96 -2.81 -1.71 18.92
N SER A 97 -1.64 -1.16 19.26
CA SER A 97 -1.15 -1.03 20.65
C SER A 97 -1.73 0.16 21.42
N LYS A 98 -2.63 0.94 20.80
CA LYS A 98 -3.26 2.13 21.40
C LYS A 98 -4.72 1.91 21.82
N GLU A 99 -5.22 0.69 21.69
CA GLU A 99 -6.50 0.22 22.25
C GLU A 99 -6.28 -0.47 23.60
#